data_AF-G4MHM9-F1
#
_entry.id   AF-G4MHM9-F1
#
_cell.length_a   1.000
_cell.length_b   1.000
_cell.length_c   1.000
_cell.angle_alpha   90.00
_cell.angle_beta   90.00
_cell.angle_gamma   90.00
#
_symmetry.space_group_name_H-M   'P 1'
#
loop_
_entity.id
_entity.type
_entity.pdbx_description
1 polymer ?
#
loop_
_entity_poly.entity_id
_entity_poly.type
_entity_poly.pdbx_seq_one_letter_code
_entity_poly.pdbx_strand_id
1 'polypeptide(L)'
;MRHLAEALSARGLWVLRFDYHGTGDSAGADGAPDQFASSVEDVEAAMGWFRATTGVTHLTLCGFRVGAAFALEAALRKPVDELVLLAPVASGRVYMRELSIVHKTWLEQLAPSLRDMQQNDAPLNVLGQVYSDEFKPSLEAIDLVASVQNASSVPARRALIMNARAGGKDPLRDALAERGVEAQARPFEDLTGFVQERAFNALPRAAFDEAVQWMTHSVRQDTPATAPTAPANWPDLKIETPEAIEHPVSIGEEGLFGILWEPRTGTARGSMFLIANTSASSRVGDSRLSVRIARKLARRGVASLRFDARCRGDSPAAPGIVQSDRAFGRIYNSVATDDTACAARWLARQGYKSIFSFGVCSGAYHALKAALVEDSITGVVTVNLPTFKMPADNTPDALRQSTHNSMAGYALSMLDLQKWKAILRGEKNLTRALRFMMGYTVTRMRSRINTPRTLMSPAAAMETRPYPRAI
;
A
#
# COMPACT_ATOMS: atom_id res chain seq x y z
N MET A 1 1.82 -2.83 -5.42
CA MET A 1 1.47 -4.25 -5.68
C MET A 1 0.34 -4.41 -6.68
N ARG A 2 -0.84 -3.79 -6.52
CA ARG A 2 -1.89 -3.85 -7.56
C ARG A 2 -1.40 -3.45 -8.95
N HIS A 3 -0.69 -2.32 -9.08
CA HIS A 3 -0.13 -1.89 -10.36
C HIS A 3 0.82 -2.92 -10.99
N LEU A 4 1.63 -3.61 -10.15
CA LEU A 4 2.51 -4.68 -10.62
C LEU A 4 1.69 -5.87 -11.15
N ALA A 5 0.63 -6.26 -10.43
CA ALA A 5 -0.27 -7.32 -10.84
C ALA A 5 -0.99 -6.99 -12.15
N GLU A 6 -1.55 -5.78 -12.29
CA GLU A 6 -2.18 -5.31 -13.52
C GLU A 6 -1.19 -5.32 -14.70
N ALA A 7 0.06 -4.88 -14.49
CA ALA A 7 1.09 -4.87 -15.53
C ALA A 7 1.53 -6.28 -15.98
N LEU A 8 1.49 -7.27 -15.07
CA LEU A 8 1.74 -8.68 -15.38
C LEU A 8 0.53 -9.31 -16.08
N SER A 9 -0.69 -9.06 -15.61
CA SER A 9 -1.93 -9.52 -16.25
C SER A 9 -2.10 -8.96 -17.66
N ALA A 10 -1.72 -7.70 -17.88
CA ALA A 10 -1.70 -7.09 -19.21
C ALA A 10 -0.72 -7.78 -20.18
N ARG A 11 0.23 -8.58 -19.67
CA ARG A 11 1.16 -9.41 -20.45
C ARG A 11 0.75 -10.89 -20.49
N GLY A 12 -0.49 -11.21 -20.11
CA GLY A 12 -1.04 -12.55 -20.17
C GLY A 12 -0.68 -13.47 -18.99
N LEU A 13 -0.04 -12.94 -17.94
CA LEU A 13 0.26 -13.73 -16.74
C LEU A 13 -0.91 -13.72 -15.75
N TRP A 14 -1.16 -14.86 -15.16
CA TRP A 14 -2.11 -14.99 -14.07
C TRP A 14 -1.43 -14.52 -12.78
N VAL A 15 -2.13 -13.71 -11.99
CA VAL A 15 -1.57 -13.12 -10.79
C VAL A 15 -2.53 -13.30 -9.63
N LEU A 16 -2.05 -13.92 -8.56
CA LEU A 16 -2.75 -13.96 -7.29
C LEU A 16 -2.19 -12.89 -6.35
N ARG A 17 -3.08 -12.02 -5.87
CA ARG A 17 -2.86 -11.15 -4.70
C ARG A 17 -3.74 -11.66 -3.57
N PHE A 18 -3.19 -11.81 -2.39
CA PHE A 18 -3.93 -12.22 -1.20
C PHE A 18 -3.47 -11.40 0.01
N ASP A 19 -4.32 -11.38 1.04
CA ASP A 19 -4.01 -10.81 2.35
C ASP A 19 -3.63 -11.96 3.30
N TYR A 20 -2.53 -11.82 4.02
CA TYR A 20 -2.13 -12.78 5.08
C TYR A 20 -3.19 -12.84 6.18
N HIS A 21 -3.30 -13.96 6.88
CA HIS A 21 -4.15 -14.13 8.04
C HIS A 21 -3.89 -13.02 9.08
N GLY A 22 -4.95 -12.43 9.62
CA GLY A 22 -4.86 -11.28 10.51
C GLY A 22 -4.44 -9.97 9.83
N THR A 23 -4.36 -9.93 8.50
CA THR A 23 -4.08 -8.72 7.71
C THR A 23 -5.20 -8.44 6.71
N GLY A 24 -5.25 -7.22 6.16
CA GLY A 24 -6.21 -6.86 5.12
C GLY A 24 -7.65 -7.27 5.44
N ASP A 25 -8.28 -7.94 4.48
CA ASP A 25 -9.64 -8.48 4.60
C ASP A 25 -9.69 -9.90 5.20
N SER A 26 -8.54 -10.58 5.30
CA SER A 26 -8.49 -11.96 5.77
C SER A 26 -9.02 -12.14 7.20
N ALA A 27 -9.51 -13.33 7.48
CA ALA A 27 -9.88 -13.74 8.84
C ALA A 27 -8.67 -13.63 9.79
N GLY A 28 -8.94 -13.70 11.09
CA GLY A 28 -7.88 -13.63 12.12
C GLY A 28 -7.86 -12.33 12.90
N ALA A 29 -7.34 -12.44 14.13
CA ALA A 29 -7.17 -11.33 15.05
C ALA A 29 -5.92 -10.49 14.71
N ASP A 30 -5.98 -9.21 15.05
CA ASP A 30 -4.81 -8.34 14.93
C ASP A 30 -3.77 -8.72 15.98
N GLY A 31 -2.49 -8.61 15.63
CA GLY A 31 -1.38 -8.87 16.55
C GLY A 31 -1.27 -10.31 17.04
N ALA A 32 -1.76 -11.29 16.25
CA ALA A 32 -1.57 -12.70 16.56
C ALA A 32 -0.08 -13.04 16.78
N PRO A 33 0.24 -13.85 17.82
CA PRO A 33 1.62 -14.06 18.27
C PRO A 33 2.50 -14.81 17.27
N ASP A 34 1.90 -15.64 16.42
CA ASP A 34 2.54 -16.53 15.45
C ASP A 34 2.56 -15.95 14.02
N GLN A 35 2.38 -14.64 13.87
CA GLN A 35 2.21 -13.96 12.57
C GLN A 35 3.30 -14.28 11.55
N PHE A 36 4.55 -14.52 11.96
CA PHE A 36 5.60 -14.89 11.01
C PHE A 36 5.37 -16.28 10.41
N ALA A 37 5.17 -17.30 11.25
CA ALA A 37 5.00 -18.68 10.80
C ALA A 37 3.72 -18.84 9.99
N SER A 38 2.60 -18.27 10.49
CA SER A 38 1.34 -18.25 9.77
C SER A 38 1.43 -17.50 8.44
N SER A 39 2.20 -16.41 8.35
CA SER A 39 2.40 -15.72 7.06
C SER A 39 3.14 -16.58 6.04
N VAL A 40 4.09 -17.41 6.46
CA VAL A 40 4.76 -18.38 5.55
C VAL A 40 3.79 -19.47 5.13
N GLU A 41 2.99 -20.00 6.06
CA GLU A 41 1.94 -20.99 5.77
C GLU A 41 0.86 -20.43 4.83
N ASP A 42 0.50 -19.16 4.96
CA ASP A 42 -0.43 -18.48 4.05
C ASP A 42 0.13 -18.41 2.62
N VAL A 43 1.44 -18.16 2.45
CA VAL A 43 2.08 -18.22 1.13
C VAL A 43 1.96 -19.63 0.57
N GLU A 44 2.26 -20.66 1.37
CA GLU A 44 2.15 -22.05 0.94
C GLU A 44 0.71 -22.44 0.56
N ALA A 45 -0.28 -21.97 1.34
CA ALA A 45 -1.69 -22.18 1.07
C ALA A 45 -2.13 -21.45 -0.22
N ALA A 46 -1.67 -20.22 -0.42
CA ALA A 46 -1.93 -19.45 -1.64
C ALA A 46 -1.32 -20.13 -2.87
N MET A 47 -0.09 -20.67 -2.76
CA MET A 47 0.55 -21.46 -3.83
C MET A 47 -0.29 -22.69 -4.19
N GLY A 48 -0.71 -23.46 -3.18
CA GLY A 48 -1.52 -24.66 -3.37
C GLY A 48 -2.87 -24.35 -4.03
N TRP A 49 -3.59 -23.36 -3.50
CA TRP A 49 -4.86 -22.90 -4.05
C TRP A 49 -4.71 -22.40 -5.49
N PHE A 50 -3.66 -21.61 -5.77
CA PHE A 50 -3.44 -21.05 -7.10
C PHE A 50 -3.16 -22.14 -8.14
N ARG A 51 -2.30 -23.11 -7.82
CA ARG A 51 -2.04 -24.27 -8.68
C ARG A 51 -3.31 -25.11 -8.91
N ALA A 52 -4.06 -25.40 -7.85
CA ALA A 52 -5.28 -26.20 -7.95
C ALA A 52 -6.38 -25.51 -8.79
N THR A 53 -6.49 -24.18 -8.68
CA THR A 53 -7.55 -23.40 -9.34
C THR A 53 -7.24 -23.12 -10.81
N THR A 54 -5.97 -22.88 -11.14
CA THR A 54 -5.57 -22.40 -12.47
C THR A 54 -4.87 -23.46 -13.31
N GLY A 55 -4.39 -24.54 -12.70
CA GLY A 55 -3.58 -25.55 -13.38
C GLY A 55 -2.16 -25.10 -13.75
N VAL A 56 -1.70 -23.94 -13.25
CA VAL A 56 -0.36 -23.43 -13.58
C VAL A 56 0.74 -24.41 -13.14
N THR A 57 1.62 -24.73 -14.08
CA THR A 57 2.77 -25.60 -13.85
C THR A 57 3.98 -24.80 -13.38
N HIS A 58 4.15 -23.59 -13.92
CA HIS A 58 5.20 -22.65 -13.59
C HIS A 58 4.70 -21.58 -12.61
N LEU A 59 5.40 -21.42 -11.48
CA LEU A 59 5.02 -20.54 -10.39
C LEU A 59 6.16 -19.59 -10.02
N THR A 60 5.85 -18.30 -10.03
CA THR A 60 6.77 -17.23 -9.59
C THR A 60 6.24 -16.63 -8.29
N LEU A 61 7.04 -16.65 -7.23
CA LEU A 61 6.73 -15.93 -5.99
C LEU A 61 7.34 -14.54 -6.02
N CYS A 62 6.52 -13.52 -5.75
CA CYS A 62 6.97 -12.13 -5.67
C CYS A 62 6.61 -11.53 -4.31
N GLY A 63 7.61 -11.11 -3.55
CA GLY A 63 7.42 -10.50 -2.24
C GLY A 63 8.08 -9.13 -2.13
N PHE A 64 7.54 -8.26 -1.27
CA PHE A 64 8.10 -6.93 -0.97
C PHE A 64 8.42 -6.79 0.52
N ARG A 65 9.62 -6.31 0.86
CA ARG A 65 10.10 -6.14 2.24
C ARG A 65 9.99 -7.44 3.04
N VAL A 66 9.25 -7.45 4.14
CA VAL A 66 9.03 -8.66 4.95
C VAL A 66 8.27 -9.74 4.17
N GLY A 67 7.40 -9.35 3.22
CA GLY A 67 6.75 -10.31 2.33
C GLY A 67 7.72 -11.03 1.39
N ALA A 68 8.89 -10.45 1.10
CA ALA A 68 9.96 -11.15 0.38
C ALA A 68 10.66 -12.20 1.26
N ALA A 69 10.76 -11.94 2.57
CA ALA A 69 11.24 -12.94 3.52
C ALA A 69 10.25 -14.10 3.59
N PHE A 70 8.94 -13.84 3.72
CA PHE A 70 7.92 -14.89 3.72
C PHE A 70 7.94 -15.72 2.43
N ALA A 71 8.05 -15.06 1.28
CA ALA A 71 8.14 -15.73 -0.02
C ALA A 71 9.36 -16.66 -0.12
N LEU A 72 10.53 -16.21 0.34
CA LEU A 72 11.74 -17.03 0.33
C LEU A 72 11.64 -18.20 1.31
N GLU A 73 11.19 -17.98 2.54
CA GLU A 73 11.00 -19.06 3.52
C GLU A 73 10.01 -20.12 3.03
N ALA A 74 8.91 -19.69 2.41
CA ALA A 74 7.96 -20.62 1.77
C ALA A 74 8.62 -21.41 0.64
N ALA A 75 9.43 -20.76 -0.21
CA ALA A 75 10.15 -21.41 -1.30
C ALA A 75 11.24 -22.39 -0.81
N LEU A 76 11.87 -22.12 0.34
CA LEU A 76 12.83 -23.05 0.96
C LEU A 76 12.15 -24.33 1.44
N ARG A 77 10.87 -24.27 1.83
CA ARG A 77 10.05 -25.43 2.21
C ARG A 77 9.41 -26.12 1.01
N LYS A 78 8.91 -25.33 0.06
CA LYS A 78 8.20 -25.76 -1.16
C LYS A 78 8.78 -25.02 -2.36
N PRO A 79 9.78 -25.60 -3.06
CA PRO A 79 10.44 -24.94 -4.18
C PRO A 79 9.48 -24.47 -5.26
N VAL A 80 9.83 -23.34 -5.87
CA VAL A 80 9.08 -22.70 -6.97
C VAL A 80 9.98 -22.53 -8.19
N ASP A 81 9.43 -22.12 -9.32
CA ASP A 81 10.23 -21.96 -10.53
C ASP A 81 11.09 -20.69 -10.46
N GLU A 82 10.51 -19.60 -9.96
CA GLU A 82 11.16 -18.29 -9.90
C GLU A 82 10.83 -17.52 -8.62
N LEU A 83 11.80 -16.71 -8.17
CA LEU A 83 11.65 -15.81 -7.03
C LEU A 83 11.93 -14.35 -7.43
N VAL A 84 11.05 -13.44 -7.05
CA VAL A 84 11.23 -11.99 -7.17
C VAL A 84 11.17 -11.36 -5.78
N LEU A 85 12.34 -10.98 -5.27
CA LEU A 85 12.53 -10.44 -3.93
C LEU A 85 12.75 -8.92 -4.01
N LEU A 86 11.68 -8.16 -3.77
CA LEU A 86 11.69 -6.70 -3.83
C LEU A 86 12.05 -6.10 -2.47
N ALA A 87 13.22 -5.50 -2.37
CA ALA A 87 13.82 -4.91 -1.17
C ALA A 87 13.76 -5.84 0.06
N PRO A 88 14.24 -7.10 -0.05
CA PRO A 88 14.01 -8.12 0.96
C PRO A 88 14.57 -7.74 2.34
N VAL A 89 13.85 -8.14 3.38
CA VAL A 89 14.35 -8.08 4.76
C VAL A 89 15.28 -9.27 4.98
N ALA A 90 16.55 -9.14 4.62
CA ALA A 90 17.54 -10.19 4.81
C ALA A 90 17.92 -10.41 6.29
N SER A 91 17.83 -9.34 7.10
CA SER A 91 18.08 -9.37 8.54
C SER A 91 16.94 -8.72 9.32
N GLY A 92 16.30 -9.51 10.16
CA GLY A 92 15.23 -9.12 11.06
C GLY A 92 15.60 -8.00 12.02
N ARG A 93 16.77 -8.13 12.67
CA ARG A 93 17.30 -7.11 13.59
C ARG A 93 17.49 -5.75 12.91
N VAL A 94 17.95 -5.72 11.66
CA VAL A 94 18.09 -4.47 10.89
C VAL A 94 16.71 -3.86 10.61
N TYR A 95 15.74 -4.68 10.22
CA TYR A 95 14.38 -4.25 9.96
C TYR A 95 13.67 -3.72 11.22
N MET A 96 13.78 -4.41 12.35
CA MET A 96 13.21 -3.93 13.62
C MET A 96 13.84 -2.62 14.08
N ARG A 97 15.13 -2.42 13.85
CA ARG A 97 15.79 -1.13 14.11
C ARG A 97 15.26 -0.03 13.20
N GLU A 98 15.03 -0.32 11.91
CA GLU A 98 14.40 0.63 10.98
C GLU A 98 13.00 1.03 11.46
N LEU A 99 12.16 0.06 11.80
CA LEU A 99 10.81 0.30 12.33
C LEU A 99 10.83 1.09 13.64
N SER A 100 11.78 0.81 14.54
CA SER A 100 11.96 1.55 15.78
C SER A 100 12.33 3.02 15.54
N ILE A 101 13.14 3.29 14.51
CA ILE A 101 13.46 4.66 14.09
C ILE A 101 12.21 5.36 13.56
N VAL A 102 11.44 4.71 12.69
CA VAL A 102 10.17 5.26 12.17
C VAL A 102 9.22 5.62 13.31
N HIS A 103 9.01 4.69 14.25
CA HIS A 103 8.15 4.91 15.41
C HIS A 103 8.64 6.09 16.27
N LYS A 104 9.94 6.13 16.60
CA LYS A 104 10.52 7.22 17.39
C LYS A 104 10.39 8.57 16.68
N THR A 105 10.68 8.63 15.38
CA THR A 105 10.54 9.86 14.60
C THR A 105 9.09 10.34 14.58
N TRP A 106 8.13 9.43 14.47
CA TRP A 106 6.71 9.78 14.57
C TRP A 106 6.34 10.30 15.97
N LEU A 107 6.78 9.64 17.05
CA LEU A 107 6.55 10.12 18.42
C LEU A 107 7.13 11.52 18.67
N GLU A 108 8.29 11.82 18.09
CA GLU A 108 8.93 13.14 18.18
C GLU A 108 8.11 14.24 17.46
N GLN A 109 7.23 13.89 16.52
CA GLN A 109 6.33 14.81 15.83
C GLN A 109 5.00 15.03 16.58
N LEU A 110 4.63 14.15 17.51
CA LEU A 110 3.42 14.33 18.29
C LEU A 110 3.54 15.51 19.26
N ALA A 111 2.40 16.19 19.48
CA ALA A 111 2.26 17.16 20.56
C ALA A 111 2.61 16.51 21.92
N PRO A 112 3.22 17.23 22.87
CA PRO A 112 3.71 16.66 24.13
C PRO A 112 2.65 15.80 24.86
N SER A 113 1.42 16.30 24.98
CA SER A 113 0.32 15.57 25.62
C SER A 113 -0.01 14.23 24.94
N LEU A 114 0.01 14.18 23.61
CA LEU A 114 -0.23 12.94 22.86
C LEU A 114 0.95 11.99 22.97
N ARG A 115 2.18 12.51 23.04
CA ARG A 115 3.39 11.69 23.24
C ARG A 115 3.38 11.02 24.60
N ASP A 116 3.02 11.73 25.66
CA ASP A 116 2.98 11.19 27.02
C ASP A 116 1.93 10.08 27.16
N MET A 117 0.80 10.19 26.43
CA MET A 117 -0.21 9.13 26.35
C MET A 117 0.30 7.85 25.66
N GLN A 118 1.40 7.90 24.90
CA GLN A 118 1.98 6.72 24.25
C GLN A 118 3.00 5.98 25.13
N GLN A 119 3.39 6.52 26.30
CA GLN A 119 4.54 6.03 27.08
C GLN A 119 4.25 4.90 28.10
N ASN A 120 3.11 4.22 28.02
CA ASN A 120 2.74 3.18 28.99
C ASN A 120 2.74 1.79 28.35
N ASP A 121 3.45 0.80 28.93
CA ASP A 121 3.38 -0.69 28.85
C ASP A 121 2.69 -1.37 27.63
N ALA A 122 2.64 -0.71 26.48
CA ALA A 122 1.94 -1.17 25.31
C ALA A 122 2.90 -1.94 24.40
N PRO A 123 2.44 -3.01 23.74
CA PRO A 123 3.22 -3.69 22.71
C PRO A 123 3.70 -2.69 21.66
N LEU A 124 4.86 -2.97 21.06
CA LEU A 124 5.47 -2.08 20.07
C LEU A 124 4.45 -1.73 18.98
N ASN A 125 4.17 -0.44 18.81
CA ASN A 125 3.22 0.04 17.82
C ASN A 125 3.91 0.94 16.79
N VAL A 126 3.92 0.57 15.52
CA VAL A 126 4.50 1.38 14.45
C VAL A 126 3.39 1.86 13.52
N LEU A 127 3.05 3.15 13.60
CA LEU A 127 2.02 3.80 12.77
C LEU A 127 0.66 3.06 12.81
N GLY A 128 0.28 2.57 14.00
CA GLY A 128 -0.95 1.84 14.24
C GLY A 128 -0.82 0.32 14.16
N GLN A 129 0.26 -0.21 13.57
CA GLN A 129 0.50 -1.65 13.51
C GLN A 129 1.09 -2.14 14.83
N VAL A 130 0.43 -3.09 15.46
CA VAL A 130 0.87 -3.70 16.72
C VAL A 130 1.78 -4.88 16.42
N TYR A 131 2.92 -4.92 17.08
CA TYR A 131 3.86 -6.05 17.11
C TYR A 131 3.81 -6.63 18.52
N SER A 132 3.28 -7.84 18.65
CA SER A 132 3.18 -8.53 19.95
C SER A 132 4.56 -8.92 20.48
N ASP A 133 4.59 -9.33 21.74
CA ASP A 133 5.81 -9.75 22.44
C ASP A 133 6.39 -11.04 21.85
N GLU A 134 5.60 -11.83 21.13
CA GLU A 134 6.02 -13.02 20.38
C GLU A 134 6.35 -12.71 18.92
N PHE A 135 5.55 -11.86 18.27
CA PHE A 135 5.76 -11.55 16.86
C PHE A 135 7.05 -10.76 16.65
N LYS A 136 7.37 -9.82 17.55
CA LYS A 136 8.61 -9.04 17.45
C LYS A 136 9.87 -9.93 17.46
N PRO A 137 10.10 -10.83 18.46
CA PRO A 137 11.22 -11.76 18.42
C PRO A 137 11.25 -12.65 17.18
N SER A 138 10.08 -13.11 16.69
CA SER A 138 10.02 -13.91 15.47
C SER A 138 10.53 -13.13 14.24
N LEU A 139 10.23 -11.83 14.14
CA LEU A 139 10.78 -10.96 13.10
C LEU A 139 12.28 -10.71 13.31
N GLU A 140 12.75 -10.52 14.55
CA GLU A 140 14.17 -10.31 14.84
C GLU A 140 15.04 -11.53 14.49
N ALA A 141 14.46 -12.73 14.56
CA ALA A 141 15.10 -13.99 14.23
C ALA A 141 15.34 -14.20 12.71
N ILE A 142 14.74 -13.37 11.84
CA ILE A 142 14.95 -13.48 10.39
C ILE A 142 16.43 -13.32 10.05
N ASP A 143 16.98 -14.36 9.44
CA ASP A 143 18.29 -14.38 8.77
C ASP A 143 18.17 -15.19 7.48
N LEU A 144 17.89 -14.50 6.37
CA LEU A 144 17.64 -15.17 5.09
C LEU A 144 18.90 -15.83 4.52
N VAL A 145 20.08 -15.28 4.83
CA VAL A 145 21.35 -15.85 4.37
C VAL A 145 21.58 -17.19 5.07
N ALA A 146 21.44 -17.22 6.40
CA ALA A 146 21.55 -18.46 7.16
C ALA A 146 20.47 -19.47 6.74
N SER A 147 19.25 -19.02 6.49
CA SER A 147 18.14 -19.91 6.07
C SER A 147 18.43 -20.57 4.73
N VAL A 148 18.92 -19.82 3.73
CA VAL A 148 19.37 -20.38 2.44
C VAL A 148 20.56 -21.33 2.63
N GLN A 149 21.54 -20.96 3.45
CA GLN A 149 22.73 -21.78 3.72
C GLN A 149 22.42 -23.08 4.45
N ASN A 150 21.33 -23.15 5.21
CA ASN A 150 20.93 -24.34 5.98
C ASN A 150 19.83 -25.17 5.31
N ALA A 151 19.20 -24.67 4.25
CA ALA A 151 18.08 -25.34 3.60
C ALA A 151 18.47 -26.69 2.95
N SER A 152 17.56 -27.65 2.91
CA SER A 152 17.81 -28.94 2.27
C SER A 152 17.57 -28.93 0.76
N SER A 153 16.79 -27.97 0.26
CA SER A 153 16.38 -27.85 -1.14
C SER A 153 16.79 -26.50 -1.75
N VAL A 154 16.96 -26.50 -3.07
CA VAL A 154 17.14 -25.26 -3.86
C VAL A 154 15.78 -24.58 -3.97
N PRO A 155 15.61 -23.31 -3.53
CA PRO A 155 14.29 -22.69 -3.41
C PRO A 155 13.65 -22.31 -4.75
N ALA A 156 14.47 -22.01 -5.77
CA ALA A 156 14.00 -21.74 -7.12
C ALA A 156 15.07 -21.97 -8.18
N ARG A 157 14.68 -22.06 -9.46
CA ARG A 157 15.64 -22.14 -10.58
C ARG A 157 16.40 -20.82 -10.75
N ARG A 158 15.70 -19.69 -10.65
CA ARG A 158 16.27 -18.35 -10.78
C ARG A 158 15.61 -17.37 -9.83
N ALA A 159 16.36 -16.33 -9.46
CA ALA A 159 15.90 -15.31 -8.53
C ALA A 159 16.32 -13.91 -8.98
N LEU A 160 15.40 -12.94 -8.84
CA LEU A 160 15.68 -11.52 -8.95
C LEU A 160 15.62 -10.89 -7.56
N ILE A 161 16.72 -10.28 -7.13
CA ILE A 161 16.77 -9.47 -5.92
C ILE A 161 16.87 -8.00 -6.33
N MET A 162 15.94 -7.17 -5.85
CA MET A 162 15.98 -5.73 -6.10
C MET A 162 16.21 -4.97 -4.80
N ASN A 163 17.36 -4.31 -4.65
CA ASN A 163 17.72 -3.57 -3.43
C ASN A 163 17.93 -2.08 -3.72
N ALA A 164 17.73 -1.21 -2.72
CA ALA A 164 17.93 0.24 -2.88
C ALA A 164 19.35 0.63 -3.31
N ARG A 165 20.33 -0.22 -3.00
CA ARG A 165 21.68 -0.16 -3.56
C ARG A 165 21.88 -1.39 -4.42
N ALA A 166 22.27 -1.18 -5.67
CA ALA A 166 22.75 -2.25 -6.55
C ALA A 166 24.22 -2.01 -6.90
N GLY A 167 24.93 -3.11 -7.13
CA GLY A 167 26.37 -3.14 -7.31
C GLY A 167 27.11 -3.42 -6.01
N GLY A 168 28.10 -4.31 -6.07
CA GLY A 168 28.86 -4.79 -4.91
C GLY A 168 28.45 -6.18 -4.42
N LYS A 169 28.87 -6.52 -3.20
CA LYS A 169 28.57 -7.78 -2.54
C LYS A 169 27.14 -7.76 -2.01
N ASP A 170 26.33 -8.73 -2.42
CA ASP A 170 24.98 -8.96 -1.90
C ASP A 170 24.96 -10.37 -1.28
N PRO A 171 25.06 -10.50 0.06
CA PRO A 171 25.18 -11.80 0.71
C PRO A 171 24.01 -12.74 0.43
N LEU A 172 22.80 -12.21 0.22
CA LEU A 172 21.63 -13.04 -0.07
C LEU A 172 21.70 -13.58 -1.50
N ARG A 173 22.07 -12.73 -2.46
CA ARG A 173 22.33 -13.19 -3.85
C ARG A 173 23.43 -14.25 -3.86
N ASP A 174 24.53 -13.99 -3.16
CA ASP A 174 25.69 -14.89 -3.13
C ASP A 174 25.30 -16.25 -2.54
N ALA A 175 24.57 -16.27 -1.41
CA ALA A 175 24.08 -17.50 -0.81
C ALA A 175 23.13 -18.29 -1.73
N LEU A 176 22.25 -17.61 -2.46
CA LEU A 176 21.36 -18.27 -3.45
C LEU A 176 22.17 -18.84 -4.62
N ALA A 177 23.16 -18.10 -5.13
CA ALA A 177 24.03 -18.55 -6.22
C ALA A 177 24.87 -19.76 -5.80
N GLU A 178 25.41 -19.78 -4.58
CA GLU A 178 26.13 -20.93 -3.99
C GLU A 178 25.24 -22.18 -3.88
N ARG A 179 23.92 -22.01 -3.74
CA ARG A 179 22.93 -23.09 -3.77
C ARG A 179 22.47 -23.48 -5.19
N GLY A 180 23.06 -22.90 -6.23
CA GLY A 180 22.76 -23.23 -7.63
C GLY A 180 21.56 -22.47 -8.22
N VAL A 181 21.08 -21.42 -7.57
CA VAL A 181 20.05 -20.53 -8.13
C VAL A 181 20.69 -19.55 -9.11
N GLU A 182 20.11 -19.34 -10.28
CA GLU A 182 20.50 -18.25 -11.18
C GLU A 182 20.06 -16.89 -10.58
N ALA A 183 20.84 -16.38 -9.63
CA ALA A 183 20.51 -15.20 -8.84
C ALA A 183 21.04 -13.91 -9.47
N GLN A 184 20.16 -12.96 -9.75
CA GLN A 184 20.47 -11.64 -10.29
C GLN A 184 20.14 -10.57 -9.24
N ALA A 185 20.99 -9.55 -9.11
CA ALA A 185 20.73 -8.39 -8.25
C ALA A 185 20.63 -7.11 -9.09
N ARG A 186 19.56 -6.33 -8.88
CA ARG A 186 19.25 -5.10 -9.62
C ARG A 186 18.83 -3.97 -8.67
N PRO A 187 18.90 -2.70 -9.09
CA PRO A 187 18.49 -1.59 -8.23
C PRO A 187 16.96 -1.55 -8.09
N PHE A 188 16.47 -1.39 -6.86
CA PHE A 188 15.10 -0.93 -6.62
C PHE A 188 15.12 0.61 -6.61
N GLU A 189 14.92 1.21 -7.77
CA GLU A 189 14.86 2.66 -7.89
C GLU A 189 13.68 3.25 -7.12
N ASP A 190 13.93 4.35 -6.42
CA ASP A 190 12.96 5.09 -5.59
C ASP A 190 12.28 4.25 -4.47
N LEU A 191 13.01 3.31 -3.86
CA LEU A 191 12.51 2.60 -2.67
C LEU A 191 12.08 3.58 -1.58
N THR A 192 12.85 4.65 -1.34
CA THR A 192 12.58 5.63 -0.30
C THR A 192 11.30 6.43 -0.55
N GLY A 193 10.99 6.77 -1.81
CA GLY A 193 9.73 7.40 -2.17
C GLY A 193 8.55 6.44 -2.08
N PHE A 194 8.77 5.15 -2.37
CA PHE A 194 7.73 4.14 -2.30
C PHE A 194 7.31 3.76 -0.87
N VAL A 195 8.25 3.72 0.08
CA VAL A 195 7.97 3.39 1.50
C VAL A 195 7.46 4.56 2.34
N GLN A 196 7.19 5.72 1.73
CA GLN A 196 6.56 6.85 2.42
C GLN A 196 5.11 6.52 2.81
N GLU A 197 4.55 7.36 3.68
CA GLU A 197 3.12 7.38 3.97
C GLU A 197 2.29 7.45 2.67
N ARG A 198 1.13 6.80 2.66
CA ARG A 198 0.29 6.61 1.46
C ARG A 198 -0.07 7.90 0.71
N ALA A 199 -0.16 9.02 1.41
CA ALA A 199 -0.43 10.32 0.79
C ALA A 199 0.75 10.86 -0.04
N PHE A 200 1.98 10.50 0.33
CA PHE A 200 3.22 11.05 -0.20
C PHE A 200 4.01 10.05 -1.02
N ASN A 201 3.61 8.78 -1.04
CA ASN A 201 4.35 7.77 -1.76
C ASN A 201 4.34 8.02 -3.28
N ALA A 202 5.42 7.56 -3.91
CA ALA A 202 5.56 7.54 -5.35
C ALA A 202 5.53 6.10 -5.82
N LEU A 203 4.89 5.85 -6.97
CA LEU A 203 4.92 4.55 -7.61
C LEU A 203 6.31 4.33 -8.25
N PRO A 204 7.07 3.30 -7.86
CA PRO A 204 8.40 3.04 -8.40
C PRO A 204 8.30 2.38 -9.78
N ARG A 205 7.90 3.17 -10.79
CA ARG A 205 7.60 2.69 -12.15
C ARG A 205 8.76 1.92 -12.76
N ALA A 206 9.96 2.49 -12.74
CA ALA A 206 11.16 1.87 -13.31
C ALA A 206 11.47 0.50 -12.67
N ALA A 207 11.42 0.41 -11.33
CA ALA A 207 11.66 -0.85 -10.62
C ALA A 207 10.56 -1.90 -10.93
N PHE A 208 9.30 -1.49 -11.04
CA PHE A 208 8.22 -2.40 -11.41
C PHE A 208 8.31 -2.84 -12.87
N ASP A 209 8.60 -1.92 -13.80
CA ASP A 209 8.79 -2.25 -15.21
C ASP A 209 9.94 -3.25 -15.39
N GLU A 210 11.04 -3.07 -14.66
CA GLU A 210 12.16 -4.01 -14.65
C GLU A 210 11.78 -5.39 -14.07
N ALA A 211 11.05 -5.42 -12.95
CA ALA A 211 10.56 -6.68 -12.38
C ALA A 211 9.62 -7.40 -13.36
N VAL A 212 8.73 -6.67 -14.03
CA VAL A 212 7.81 -7.22 -15.04
C VAL A 212 8.57 -7.75 -16.25
N GLN A 213 9.53 -6.98 -16.77
CA GLN A 213 10.37 -7.43 -17.88
C GLN A 213 11.11 -8.72 -17.51
N TRP A 214 11.65 -8.81 -16.30
CA TRP A 214 12.34 -10.01 -15.84
C TRP A 214 11.42 -11.24 -15.73
N MET A 215 10.22 -11.08 -15.15
CA MET A 215 9.23 -12.15 -15.00
C MET A 215 8.67 -12.62 -16.35
N THR A 216 8.57 -11.72 -17.33
CA THR A 216 8.00 -12.02 -18.65
C THR A 216 9.04 -12.60 -19.62
N HIS A 217 10.34 -12.46 -19.33
CA HIS A 217 11.42 -12.91 -20.21
C HIS A 217 11.43 -14.44 -20.44
N SER A 218 10.92 -15.22 -19.49
CA SER A 218 10.88 -16.69 -19.57
C SER A 218 9.54 -17.25 -20.05
N VAL A 219 8.54 -16.39 -20.31
CA VAL A 219 7.24 -16.83 -20.83
C VAL A 219 7.39 -17.14 -22.32
N ARG A 220 7.56 -18.43 -22.64
CA ARG A 220 7.35 -18.93 -24.01
C ARG A 220 5.89 -18.71 -24.39
N GLN A 221 5.63 -18.01 -25.49
CA GLN A 221 4.28 -17.78 -26.05
C GLN A 221 3.65 -19.05 -26.67
N ASP A 222 4.05 -20.24 -26.22
CA ASP A 222 3.80 -21.48 -26.97
C ASP A 222 2.49 -22.18 -26.60
N THR A 223 1.66 -21.63 -25.71
CA THR A 223 0.35 -22.23 -25.42
C THR A 223 -0.67 -21.16 -25.02
N PRO A 224 -1.79 -21.02 -25.75
CA PRO A 224 -2.93 -20.27 -25.25
C PRO A 224 -3.40 -20.93 -23.97
N ALA A 225 -3.19 -20.26 -22.82
CA ALA A 225 -3.81 -20.69 -21.58
C ALA A 225 -5.32 -20.70 -21.79
N THR A 226 -5.95 -21.86 -21.64
CA THR A 226 -7.41 -21.94 -21.61
C THR A 226 -7.87 -21.07 -20.45
N ALA A 227 -8.73 -20.08 -20.73
CA ALA A 227 -9.31 -19.27 -19.67
C ALA A 227 -9.93 -20.20 -18.61
N PRO A 228 -9.80 -19.90 -17.31
CA PRO A 228 -10.40 -20.73 -16.29
C PRO A 228 -11.90 -20.78 -16.56
N THR A 229 -12.49 -21.94 -16.35
CA THR A 229 -13.95 -22.12 -16.27
C THR A 229 -14.53 -21.10 -15.29
N ALA A 230 -15.31 -20.17 -15.84
CA ALA A 230 -16.11 -19.08 -15.24
C ALA A 230 -15.52 -18.39 -13.98
N PRO A 231 -15.41 -17.04 -13.96
CA PRO A 231 -15.12 -16.34 -12.71
C PRO A 231 -16.15 -16.76 -11.65
N ALA A 232 -15.69 -17.04 -10.43
CA ALA A 232 -16.60 -17.29 -9.32
C ALA A 232 -17.68 -16.20 -9.31
N ASN A 233 -18.95 -16.60 -9.28
CA ASN A 233 -20.05 -15.66 -9.14
C ASN A 233 -19.80 -14.87 -7.86
N TRP A 234 -19.61 -13.55 -7.99
CA TRP A 234 -19.37 -12.65 -6.85
C TRP A 234 -20.35 -12.86 -5.68
N PRO A 235 -21.66 -13.12 -5.92
CA PRO A 235 -22.61 -13.42 -4.84
C PRO A 235 -22.26 -14.64 -3.98
N ASP A 236 -21.52 -15.62 -4.52
CA ASP A 236 -21.17 -16.85 -3.81
C ASP A 236 -19.90 -16.70 -2.97
N LEU A 237 -19.11 -15.64 -3.21
CA LEU A 237 -17.92 -15.34 -2.44
C LEU A 237 -18.31 -14.74 -1.09
N LYS A 238 -17.81 -15.33 -0.01
CA LYS A 238 -18.04 -14.85 1.35
C LYS A 238 -16.95 -15.27 2.31
N ILE A 239 -16.70 -14.43 3.31
CA ILE A 239 -15.98 -14.81 4.53
C ILE A 239 -17.01 -14.90 5.64
N GLU A 240 -17.15 -16.09 6.22
CA GLU A 240 -18.04 -16.29 7.36
C GLU A 240 -17.29 -16.13 8.68
N THR A 241 -17.81 -15.28 9.56
CA THR A 241 -17.36 -15.18 10.95
C THR A 241 -18.52 -15.55 11.89
N PRO A 242 -18.24 -15.79 13.18
CA PRO A 242 -19.30 -16.02 14.17
C PRO A 242 -20.31 -14.87 14.24
N GLU A 243 -19.88 -13.64 13.96
CA GLU A 243 -20.69 -12.43 14.14
C GLU A 243 -21.32 -11.89 12.86
N ALA A 244 -20.75 -12.21 11.69
CA ALA A 244 -21.17 -11.64 10.42
C ALA A 244 -20.84 -12.52 9.20
N ILE A 245 -21.34 -12.10 8.05
CA ILE A 245 -20.90 -12.56 6.74
C ILE A 245 -20.33 -11.35 5.98
N GLU A 246 -19.10 -11.48 5.49
CA GLU A 246 -18.47 -10.48 4.62
C GLU A 246 -18.68 -10.87 3.16
N HIS A 247 -19.22 -9.96 2.35
CA HIS A 247 -19.44 -10.14 0.93
C HIS A 247 -18.64 -9.13 0.10
N PRO A 248 -17.83 -9.56 -0.88
CA PRO A 248 -17.32 -8.65 -1.89
C PRO A 248 -18.49 -8.16 -2.77
N VAL A 249 -18.52 -6.86 -3.01
CA VAL A 249 -19.57 -6.21 -3.80
C VAL A 249 -18.97 -5.29 -4.86
N SER A 250 -19.63 -5.24 -6.03
CA SER A 250 -19.38 -4.24 -7.06
C SER A 250 -20.48 -3.18 -6.99
N ILE A 251 -20.08 -1.94 -6.78
CA ILE A 251 -20.95 -0.83 -6.40
C ILE A 251 -21.10 0.13 -7.58
N GLY A 252 -22.35 0.37 -7.97
CA GLY A 252 -22.71 1.32 -9.03
C GLY A 252 -22.22 0.91 -10.42
N GLU A 253 -22.46 1.78 -11.40
CA GLU A 253 -22.03 1.57 -12.80
C GLU A 253 -20.51 1.70 -12.97
N GLU A 254 -19.87 2.46 -12.08
CA GLU A 254 -18.42 2.64 -12.02
C GLU A 254 -17.67 1.37 -11.55
N GLY A 255 -18.40 0.36 -11.05
CA GLY A 255 -17.82 -0.91 -10.62
C GLY A 255 -16.87 -0.77 -9.41
N LEU A 256 -17.21 0.09 -8.44
CA LEU A 256 -16.36 0.27 -7.26
C LEU A 256 -16.34 -1.00 -6.43
N PHE A 257 -15.16 -1.36 -5.93
CA PHE A 257 -15.01 -2.52 -5.06
C PHE A 257 -15.33 -2.18 -3.61
N GLY A 258 -16.10 -3.04 -2.95
CA GLY A 258 -16.34 -2.94 -1.53
C GLY A 258 -16.54 -4.29 -0.85
N ILE A 259 -16.60 -4.24 0.48
CA ILE A 259 -16.92 -5.37 1.34
C ILE A 259 -18.12 -4.98 2.19
N LEU A 260 -19.26 -5.61 1.90
CA LEU A 260 -20.49 -5.48 2.67
C LEU A 260 -20.44 -6.45 3.86
N TRP A 261 -20.71 -5.93 5.04
CA TRP A 261 -20.79 -6.69 6.27
C TRP A 261 -22.24 -6.82 6.71
N GLU A 262 -22.75 -8.04 6.68
CA GLU A 262 -24.09 -8.37 7.14
C GLU A 262 -24.00 -9.10 8.48
N PRO A 263 -24.41 -8.46 9.60
CA PRO A 263 -24.38 -9.09 10.90
C PRO A 263 -25.39 -10.23 10.96
N ARG A 264 -25.05 -11.31 11.66
CA ARG A 264 -25.97 -12.45 11.84
C ARG A 264 -27.16 -12.12 12.75
N THR A 265 -27.03 -11.07 13.56
CA THR A 265 -28.06 -10.56 14.46
C THR A 265 -28.42 -9.12 14.08
N GLY A 266 -29.63 -8.67 14.44
CA GLY A 266 -30.10 -7.30 14.17
C GLY A 266 -31.25 -7.24 13.16
N THR A 267 -31.67 -6.02 12.83
CA THR A 267 -32.75 -5.79 11.86
C THR A 267 -32.21 -5.86 10.44
N ALA A 268 -32.77 -6.78 9.64
CA ALA A 268 -32.47 -6.86 8.22
C ALA A 268 -32.71 -5.50 7.56
N ARG A 269 -31.71 -5.01 6.82
CA ARG A 269 -31.74 -3.68 6.15
C ARG A 269 -32.10 -2.50 7.08
N GLY A 270 -31.75 -2.61 8.37
CA GLY A 270 -31.81 -1.54 9.36
C GLY A 270 -30.72 -0.48 9.17
N SER A 271 -30.18 0.04 10.28
CA SER A 271 -29.08 1.02 10.24
C SER A 271 -27.80 0.43 9.66
N MET A 272 -27.14 1.20 8.81
CA MET A 272 -25.95 0.83 8.05
C MET A 272 -24.89 1.93 8.17
N PHE A 273 -23.63 1.54 8.39
CA PHE A 273 -22.49 2.47 8.34
C PHE A 273 -21.72 2.36 7.02
N LEU A 274 -21.73 3.42 6.23
CA LEU A 274 -20.86 3.59 5.07
C LEU A 274 -19.52 4.19 5.52
N ILE A 275 -18.45 3.41 5.47
CA ILE A 275 -17.11 3.81 5.91
C ILE A 275 -16.33 4.37 4.70
N ALA A 276 -16.10 5.68 4.69
CA ALA A 276 -15.34 6.37 3.66
C ALA A 276 -13.82 6.15 3.81
N ASN A 277 -13.10 6.14 2.68
CA ASN A 277 -11.63 6.01 2.68
C ASN A 277 -10.97 7.19 3.40
N THR A 278 -9.99 6.90 4.26
CA THR A 278 -9.11 7.91 4.87
C THR A 278 -7.81 8.01 4.08
N SER A 279 -7.36 9.23 3.78
CA SER A 279 -6.16 9.47 2.98
C SER A 279 -6.21 8.72 1.64
N ALA A 280 -5.07 8.30 1.10
CA ALA A 280 -4.98 7.40 -0.06
C ALA A 280 -5.02 5.91 0.33
N SER A 281 -5.64 5.55 1.47
CA SER A 281 -5.78 4.15 1.89
C SER A 281 -6.85 3.41 1.08
N SER A 282 -6.70 2.09 1.00
CA SER A 282 -7.79 1.21 0.56
C SER A 282 -8.86 1.09 1.65
N ARG A 283 -9.95 0.40 1.32
CA ARG A 283 -11.10 0.06 2.19
C ARG A 283 -10.72 -0.60 3.51
N VAL A 284 -9.54 -1.21 3.60
CA VAL A 284 -9.00 -1.82 4.82
C VAL A 284 -8.68 -0.76 5.87
N GLY A 285 -8.31 0.45 5.43
CA GLY A 285 -7.74 1.49 6.26
C GLY A 285 -6.28 1.21 6.63
N ASP A 286 -5.62 2.18 7.27
CA ASP A 286 -4.30 1.95 7.87
C ASP A 286 -4.46 1.03 9.09
N SER A 287 -3.58 0.03 9.20
CA SER A 287 -3.58 -0.94 10.30
C SER A 287 -4.97 -1.57 10.55
N ARG A 288 -5.67 -1.88 9.45
CA ARG A 288 -7.01 -2.50 9.41
C ARG A 288 -8.11 -1.73 10.14
N LEU A 289 -7.94 -0.43 10.37
CA LEU A 289 -8.89 0.37 11.16
C LEU A 289 -10.35 0.20 10.69
N SER A 290 -10.61 0.28 9.38
CA SER A 290 -11.97 0.15 8.83
C SER A 290 -12.53 -1.26 9.06
N VAL A 291 -11.71 -2.30 8.92
CA VAL A 291 -12.09 -3.69 9.16
C VAL A 291 -12.45 -3.91 10.63
N ARG A 292 -11.64 -3.36 11.54
CA ARG A 292 -11.86 -3.45 13.00
C ARG A 292 -13.16 -2.75 13.42
N ILE A 293 -13.43 -1.58 12.84
CA ILE A 293 -14.69 -0.86 13.05
C ILE A 293 -15.87 -1.69 12.54
N ALA A 294 -15.81 -2.18 11.30
CA ALA A 294 -16.85 -3.02 10.70
C ALA A 294 -17.15 -4.27 11.56
N ARG A 295 -16.12 -5.01 11.99
CA ARG A 295 -16.24 -6.16 12.89
C ARG A 295 -16.89 -5.81 14.23
N LYS A 296 -16.52 -4.66 14.81
CA LYS A 296 -17.09 -4.20 16.08
C LYS A 296 -18.55 -3.74 15.95
N LEU A 297 -18.93 -3.18 14.80
CA LEU A 297 -20.32 -2.85 14.48
C LEU A 297 -21.14 -4.13 14.27
N ALA A 298 -20.61 -5.10 13.55
CA ALA A 298 -21.32 -6.34 13.26
C ALA A 298 -21.61 -7.16 14.54
N ARG A 299 -20.67 -7.18 15.50
CA ARG A 299 -20.88 -7.71 16.86
C ARG A 299 -22.06 -7.09 17.62
N ARG A 300 -22.47 -5.88 17.24
CA ARG A 300 -23.60 -5.16 17.83
C ARG A 300 -24.85 -5.22 16.97
N GLY A 301 -24.87 -6.09 15.96
CA GLY A 301 -25.98 -6.24 15.03
C GLY A 301 -26.13 -5.09 14.04
N VAL A 302 -25.07 -4.33 13.78
CA VAL A 302 -25.09 -3.18 12.86
C VAL A 302 -24.30 -3.51 11.61
N ALA A 303 -24.95 -3.38 10.45
CA ALA A 303 -24.32 -3.62 9.16
C ALA A 303 -23.36 -2.48 8.80
N SER A 304 -22.33 -2.78 8.02
CA SER A 304 -21.42 -1.74 7.48
C SER A 304 -20.97 -2.05 6.06
N LEU A 305 -20.64 -1.02 5.29
CA LEU A 305 -20.01 -1.12 3.98
C LEU A 305 -18.71 -0.33 4.02
N ARG A 306 -17.62 -0.99 3.65
CA ARG A 306 -16.33 -0.36 3.39
C ARG A 306 -16.00 -0.54 1.91
N PHE A 307 -15.51 0.51 1.27
CA PHE A 307 -15.29 0.49 -0.17
C PHE A 307 -14.01 1.22 -0.56
N ASP A 308 -13.58 1.00 -1.79
CA ASP A 308 -12.51 1.72 -2.44
C ASP A 308 -13.11 2.77 -3.37
N ALA A 309 -12.84 4.05 -3.13
CA ALA A 309 -13.08 5.07 -4.15
C ALA A 309 -12.21 4.82 -5.38
N ARG A 310 -12.58 5.40 -6.53
CA ARG A 310 -11.79 5.30 -7.77
C ARG A 310 -10.35 5.73 -7.52
N CYS A 311 -9.44 5.03 -8.21
CA CYS A 311 -8.00 5.14 -8.06
C CYS A 311 -7.44 4.78 -6.66
N ARG A 312 -8.23 4.12 -5.80
CA ARG A 312 -7.80 3.56 -4.51
C ARG A 312 -8.06 2.06 -4.45
N GLY A 313 -7.30 1.37 -3.61
CA GLY A 313 -7.43 -0.08 -3.35
C GLY A 313 -7.60 -0.91 -4.62
N ASP A 314 -8.74 -1.58 -4.79
CA ASP A 314 -9.06 -2.43 -5.95
C ASP A 314 -10.13 -1.83 -6.90
N SER A 315 -10.60 -0.61 -6.66
CA SER A 315 -11.53 0.10 -7.57
C SER A 315 -10.84 0.64 -8.83
N PRO A 316 -11.53 0.73 -9.97
CA PRO A 316 -10.93 1.20 -11.23
C PRO A 316 -10.38 2.62 -11.11
N ALA A 317 -9.47 2.96 -12.03
CA ALA A 317 -9.05 4.35 -12.20
C ALA A 317 -10.20 5.19 -12.77
N ALA A 318 -10.31 6.46 -12.38
CA ALA A 318 -11.26 7.39 -12.98
C ALA A 318 -10.75 7.84 -14.37
N PRO A 319 -11.44 7.50 -15.48
CA PRO A 319 -10.98 7.85 -16.82
C PRO A 319 -10.84 9.37 -16.99
N GLY A 320 -9.73 9.81 -17.59
CA GLY A 320 -9.50 11.23 -17.91
C GLY A 320 -9.12 12.12 -16.72
N ILE A 321 -9.14 11.62 -15.47
CA ILE A 321 -8.72 12.40 -14.30
C ILE A 321 -7.27 12.11 -14.00
N VAL A 322 -6.40 13.11 -14.22
CA VAL A 322 -5.01 13.07 -13.77
C VAL A 322 -5.01 13.18 -12.24
N GLN A 323 -4.58 12.13 -11.55
CA GLN A 323 -4.37 12.21 -10.10
C GLN A 323 -3.39 13.33 -9.79
N SER A 324 -3.71 14.16 -8.79
CA SER A 324 -2.80 15.22 -8.37
C SER A 324 -1.44 14.65 -7.97
N ASP A 325 -0.37 15.30 -8.42
CA ASP A 325 0.98 14.99 -7.95
C ASP A 325 1.22 15.44 -6.50
N ARG A 326 0.30 16.24 -5.94
CA ARG A 326 0.39 16.74 -4.56
C ARG A 326 -0.40 15.85 -3.61
N ALA A 327 0.19 15.55 -2.46
CA ALA A 327 -0.44 14.75 -1.40
C ALA A 327 -1.83 15.25 -1.02
N PHE A 328 -2.01 16.57 -0.86
CA PHE A 328 -3.30 17.15 -0.51
C PHE A 328 -4.38 16.90 -1.57
N GLY A 329 -4.04 17.02 -2.86
CA GLY A 329 -4.98 16.74 -3.95
C GLY A 329 -5.31 15.25 -4.11
N ARG A 330 -4.40 14.35 -3.71
CA ARG A 330 -4.70 12.90 -3.64
C ARG A 330 -5.65 12.57 -2.49
N ILE A 331 -5.51 13.30 -1.38
CA ILE A 331 -6.32 13.12 -0.18
C ILE A 331 -7.72 13.72 -0.38
N TYR A 332 -7.80 15.00 -0.73
CA TYR A 332 -9.04 15.78 -0.87
C TYR A 332 -9.34 16.02 -2.35
N ASN A 333 -10.06 15.09 -2.96
CA ASN A 333 -10.56 15.20 -4.32
C ASN A 333 -12.08 15.01 -4.37
N SER A 334 -12.72 15.57 -5.40
CA SER A 334 -14.17 15.40 -5.61
C SER A 334 -14.55 13.96 -5.91
N VAL A 335 -13.71 13.23 -6.65
CA VAL A 335 -13.96 11.82 -7.04
C VAL A 335 -14.31 10.95 -5.84
N ALA A 336 -13.53 11.01 -4.76
CA ALA A 336 -13.78 10.22 -3.56
C ALA A 336 -15.06 10.67 -2.81
N THR A 337 -15.44 11.93 -2.90
CA THR A 337 -16.74 12.42 -2.39
C THR A 337 -17.89 11.87 -3.23
N ASP A 338 -17.79 11.97 -4.55
CA ASP A 338 -18.81 11.50 -5.50
C ASP A 338 -18.99 9.98 -5.39
N ASP A 339 -17.90 9.25 -5.20
CA ASP A 339 -17.91 7.79 -5.02
C ASP A 339 -18.52 7.40 -3.67
N THR A 340 -18.32 8.21 -2.62
CA THR A 340 -19.01 8.01 -1.33
C THR A 340 -20.52 8.20 -1.49
N ALA A 341 -20.95 9.24 -2.22
CA ALA A 341 -22.36 9.46 -2.55
C ALA A 341 -22.92 8.31 -3.43
N CYS A 342 -22.16 7.85 -4.42
CA CYS A 342 -22.52 6.71 -5.26
C CYS A 342 -22.74 5.43 -4.44
N ALA A 343 -21.85 5.15 -3.48
CA ALA A 343 -21.98 4.00 -2.59
C ALA A 343 -23.21 4.09 -1.69
N ALA A 344 -23.53 5.27 -1.15
CA ALA A 344 -24.76 5.48 -0.37
C ALA A 344 -26.02 5.26 -1.23
N ARG A 345 -26.05 5.82 -2.44
CA ARG A 345 -27.17 5.62 -3.38
C ARG A 345 -27.35 4.15 -3.75
N TRP A 346 -26.25 3.44 -3.99
CA TRP A 346 -26.29 2.00 -4.25
C TRP A 346 -26.86 1.23 -3.05
N LEU A 347 -26.43 1.53 -1.82
CA LEU A 347 -26.99 0.94 -0.60
C LEU A 347 -28.50 1.21 -0.45
N ALA A 348 -28.95 2.42 -0.77
CA ALA A 348 -30.37 2.76 -0.74
C ALA A 348 -31.18 1.89 -1.70
N ARG A 349 -30.66 1.62 -2.91
CA ARG A 349 -31.28 0.71 -3.89
C ARG A 349 -31.27 -0.75 -3.41
N GLN A 350 -30.33 -1.15 -2.54
CA GLN A 350 -30.35 -2.46 -1.86
C GLN A 350 -31.38 -2.54 -0.70
N GLY A 351 -32.11 -1.45 -0.43
CA GLY A 351 -33.19 -1.39 0.55
C GLY A 351 -32.79 -0.86 1.93
N TYR A 352 -31.56 -0.38 2.12
CA TYR A 352 -31.16 0.27 3.37
C TYR A 352 -31.81 1.66 3.48
N LYS A 353 -32.51 1.91 4.60
CA LYS A 353 -33.25 3.16 4.83
C LYS A 353 -32.53 4.16 5.74
N SER A 354 -31.58 3.69 6.53
CA SER A 354 -30.84 4.52 7.49
C SER A 354 -29.34 4.34 7.28
N ILE A 355 -28.76 5.18 6.43
CA ILE A 355 -27.35 5.12 6.05
C ILE A 355 -26.59 6.23 6.76
N PHE A 356 -25.66 5.84 7.63
CA PHE A 356 -24.76 6.74 8.32
C PHE A 356 -23.42 6.73 7.61
N SER A 357 -23.00 7.86 7.05
CA SER A 357 -21.64 7.99 6.54
C SER A 357 -20.67 8.21 7.71
N PHE A 358 -19.55 7.50 7.70
CA PHE A 358 -18.51 7.58 8.73
C PHE A 358 -17.16 7.80 8.07
N GLY A 359 -16.33 8.64 8.69
CA GLY A 359 -14.95 8.75 8.27
C GLY A 359 -14.03 9.41 9.28
N VAL A 360 -12.72 9.20 9.08
CA VAL A 360 -11.64 9.76 9.88
C VAL A 360 -10.79 10.69 9.02
N CYS A 361 -10.42 11.87 9.54
CA CYS A 361 -9.60 12.86 8.84
C CYS A 361 -10.21 13.26 7.48
N SER A 362 -9.58 12.93 6.36
CA SER A 362 -10.15 13.19 5.02
C SER A 362 -11.33 12.28 4.68
N GLY A 363 -11.42 11.09 5.27
CA GLY A 363 -12.63 10.28 5.18
C GLY A 363 -13.82 10.99 5.82
N ALA A 364 -13.60 11.73 6.92
CA ALA A 364 -14.64 12.54 7.55
C ALA A 364 -15.10 13.68 6.63
N TYR A 365 -14.17 14.26 5.86
CA TYR A 365 -14.48 15.28 4.86
C TYR A 365 -15.36 14.69 3.75
N HIS A 366 -14.98 13.55 3.16
CA HIS A 366 -15.77 12.90 2.12
C HIS A 366 -17.13 12.45 2.62
N ALA A 367 -17.21 11.87 3.83
CA ALA A 367 -18.47 11.45 4.46
C ALA A 367 -19.44 12.63 4.64
N LEU A 368 -18.93 13.78 5.11
CA LEU A 368 -19.73 14.99 5.27
C LEU A 368 -20.13 15.60 3.93
N LYS A 369 -19.21 15.71 2.98
CA LYS A 369 -19.49 16.33 1.67
C LYS A 369 -20.43 15.49 0.83
N ALA A 370 -20.33 14.16 0.90
CA ALA A 370 -21.27 13.26 0.23
C ALA A 370 -22.69 13.45 0.76
N ALA A 371 -22.86 13.63 2.07
CA ALA A 371 -24.16 13.88 2.69
C ALA A 371 -24.83 15.20 2.26
N LEU A 372 -24.07 16.14 1.69
CA LEU A 372 -24.63 17.39 1.15
C LEU A 372 -25.21 17.23 -0.26
N VAL A 373 -24.88 16.13 -0.96
CA VAL A 373 -25.25 15.90 -2.36
C VAL A 373 -26.02 14.59 -2.56
N GLU A 374 -26.20 13.80 -1.51
CA GLU A 374 -26.88 12.51 -1.55
C GLU A 374 -27.84 12.34 -0.37
N ASP A 375 -29.13 12.47 -0.68
CA ASP A 375 -30.22 12.47 0.30
C ASP A 375 -30.41 11.12 1.01
N SER A 376 -29.90 10.01 0.47
CA SER A 376 -29.97 8.71 1.15
C SER A 376 -29.09 8.61 2.39
N ILE A 377 -28.14 9.54 2.59
CA ILE A 377 -27.34 9.61 3.81
C ILE A 377 -28.14 10.32 4.90
N THR A 378 -28.60 9.56 5.88
CA THR A 378 -29.46 10.05 6.98
C THR A 378 -28.69 10.57 8.19
N GLY A 379 -27.36 10.38 8.22
CA GLY A 379 -26.51 10.87 9.30
C GLY A 379 -25.02 10.79 8.97
N VAL A 380 -24.22 11.61 9.65
CA VAL A 380 -22.77 11.68 9.43
C VAL A 380 -22.05 11.59 10.77
N VAL A 381 -21.03 10.73 10.84
CA VAL A 381 -20.10 10.64 11.97
C VAL A 381 -18.70 11.02 11.49
N THR A 382 -18.21 12.16 11.96
CA THR A 382 -16.89 12.70 11.62
C THR A 382 -15.93 12.55 12.79
N VAL A 383 -14.75 12.00 12.54
CA VAL A 383 -13.67 11.90 13.54
C VAL A 383 -12.45 12.66 13.05
N ASN A 384 -11.97 13.59 13.87
CA ASN A 384 -10.76 14.39 13.58
C ASN A 384 -10.80 15.07 12.20
N LEU A 385 -11.93 15.69 11.85
CA LEU A 385 -12.08 16.43 10.59
C LEU A 385 -11.22 17.71 10.63
N PRO A 386 -10.17 17.83 9.80
CA PRO A 386 -9.27 18.98 9.92
C PRO A 386 -9.81 20.24 9.24
N THR A 387 -10.73 20.11 8.27
CA THR A 387 -11.31 21.26 7.54
C THR A 387 -12.70 20.97 6.99
N PHE A 388 -13.55 22.00 6.93
CA PHE A 388 -14.89 21.96 6.32
C PHE A 388 -14.91 22.45 4.86
N LYS A 389 -13.88 23.20 4.44
CA LYS A 389 -13.74 23.75 3.10
C LYS A 389 -12.45 23.24 2.48
N MET A 390 -12.47 22.99 1.17
CA MET A 390 -11.22 22.78 0.45
C MET A 390 -10.45 24.11 0.52
N PRO A 391 -9.23 24.15 1.06
CA PRO A 391 -8.39 25.32 0.89
C PRO A 391 -8.24 25.52 -0.62
N ALA A 392 -8.79 26.61 -1.17
CA ALA A 392 -8.40 27.07 -2.49
C ALA A 392 -6.88 27.13 -2.48
N ASP A 393 -6.21 26.54 -3.49
CA ASP A 393 -4.75 26.35 -3.57
C ASP A 393 -3.93 27.47 -2.89
N ASN A 394 -3.68 27.36 -1.59
CA ASN A 394 -3.14 28.49 -0.83
C ASN A 394 -1.85 28.09 -0.12
N THR A 395 -0.80 28.73 -0.63
CA THR A 395 0.52 29.02 -0.07
C THR A 395 1.38 27.87 0.49
N PRO A 396 2.70 27.91 0.25
CA PRO A 396 3.66 26.94 0.81
C PRO A 396 3.57 26.74 2.34
N ASP A 397 3.05 27.72 3.08
CA ASP A 397 2.97 27.67 4.54
C ASP A 397 1.79 26.85 5.08
N ALA A 398 0.65 26.77 4.39
CA ALA A 398 -0.44 25.84 4.75
C ALA A 398 -0.05 24.38 4.45
N LEU A 399 0.76 24.17 3.41
CA LEU A 399 1.42 22.90 3.12
C LEU A 399 2.44 22.51 4.20
N ARG A 400 3.22 23.47 4.72
CA ARG A 400 4.14 23.22 5.86
C ARG A 400 3.37 22.85 7.12
N GLN A 401 2.35 23.62 7.50
CA GLN A 401 1.49 23.34 8.68
C GLN A 401 0.81 21.97 8.61
N SER A 402 0.37 21.53 7.43
CA SER A 402 -0.23 20.20 7.23
C SER A 402 0.79 19.05 7.10
N THR A 403 2.08 19.35 6.88
CA THR A 403 3.16 18.34 6.74
C THR A 403 4.06 18.23 7.97
N HIS A 404 3.84 19.01 9.03
CA HIS A 404 4.63 18.93 10.27
C HIS A 404 4.60 17.53 10.93
N ASN A 405 3.54 16.75 10.69
CA ASN A 405 3.35 15.40 11.22
C ASN A 405 3.57 14.29 10.18
N SER A 406 4.25 14.62 9.07
CA SER A 406 4.60 13.66 8.01
C SER A 406 6.11 13.44 7.95
N MET A 407 6.52 12.18 7.74
CA MET A 407 7.91 11.77 7.48
C MET A 407 8.52 12.50 6.27
N ALA A 408 7.72 12.78 5.23
CA ALA A 408 8.15 13.55 4.07
C ALA A 408 8.35 15.05 4.41
N GLY A 409 7.48 15.61 5.26
CA GLY A 409 7.62 16.98 5.77
C GLY A 409 8.89 17.18 6.60
N TYR A 410 9.29 16.18 7.38
CA TYR A 410 10.55 16.21 8.13
C TYR A 410 11.78 16.18 7.22
N ALA A 411 11.81 15.29 6.21
CA ALA A 411 12.91 15.22 5.23
C ALA A 411 13.09 16.52 4.45
N LEU A 412 11.99 17.20 4.11
CA LEU A 412 12.00 18.55 3.53
C LEU A 412 12.41 19.63 4.55
N SER A 413 12.01 19.49 5.82
CA SER A 413 12.39 20.42 6.88
C SER A 413 13.88 20.35 7.27
N MET A 414 14.59 19.26 6.93
CA MET A 414 16.06 19.21 7.03
C MET A 414 16.76 20.08 5.98
N LEU A 415 16.06 20.63 4.99
CA LEU A 415 16.60 21.64 4.06
C LEU A 415 16.37 23.07 4.56
N ASP A 416 15.78 23.25 5.75
CA ASP A 416 15.47 24.55 6.31
C ASP A 416 16.70 25.22 6.95
N LEU A 417 17.16 26.30 6.31
CA LEU A 417 18.28 27.15 6.74
C LEU A 417 18.15 27.64 8.19
N GLN A 418 16.94 27.79 8.74
CA GLN A 418 16.76 28.19 10.14
C GLN A 418 17.08 27.05 11.12
N LYS A 419 16.74 25.79 10.79
CA LYS A 419 17.12 24.62 11.59
C LYS A 419 18.63 24.35 11.51
N TRP A 420 19.26 24.63 10.37
CA TRP A 420 20.73 24.59 10.25
C TRP A 420 21.42 25.64 11.13
N LYS A 421 20.86 26.85 11.27
CA LYS A 421 21.36 27.85 12.24
C LYS A 421 21.25 27.38 13.70
N ALA A 422 20.21 26.63 14.06
CA ALA A 422 20.08 26.03 15.40
C ALA A 422 21.07 24.86 15.62
N ILE A 423 21.32 24.06 14.59
CA ILE A 423 22.29 22.96 14.62
C ILE A 423 23.75 23.50 14.70
N LEU A 424 24.06 24.57 13.96
CA LEU A 424 25.36 25.25 14.01
C LEU A 424 25.60 25.99 15.34
N ARG A 425 24.57 26.24 16.14
CA ARG A 425 24.66 26.77 17.51
C ARG A 425 24.95 25.69 18.57
N GLY A 426 25.12 24.42 18.16
CA GLY A 426 25.63 23.35 19.03
C GLY A 426 24.56 22.54 19.78
N GLU A 427 23.28 22.70 19.47
CA GLU A 427 22.20 22.03 20.23
C GLU A 427 21.95 20.56 19.80
N LYS A 428 22.49 20.09 18.66
CA LYS A 428 22.33 18.68 18.20
C LYS A 428 23.56 18.16 17.42
N ASN A 429 23.91 16.89 17.67
CA ASN A 429 25.11 16.21 17.15
C ASN A 429 25.19 16.14 15.61
N LEU A 430 26.15 16.87 15.03
CA LEU A 430 26.36 17.15 13.60
C LEU A 430 26.66 15.92 12.72
N THR A 431 27.25 14.87 13.29
CA THR A 431 27.94 13.81 12.52
C THR A 431 27.01 12.78 11.88
N ARG A 432 25.76 12.64 12.36
CA ARG A 432 24.78 11.68 11.79
C ARG A 432 23.99 12.24 10.61
N ALA A 433 23.67 13.54 10.62
CA ALA A 433 22.89 14.19 9.55
C ALA A 433 23.71 14.33 8.25
N LEU A 434 25.00 14.65 8.36
CA LEU A 434 25.88 14.85 7.20
C LEU A 434 26.07 13.56 6.37
N ARG A 435 26.14 12.41 7.04
CA ARG A 435 26.37 11.10 6.40
C ARG A 435 25.15 10.60 5.60
N PHE A 436 23.94 11.03 5.99
CA PHE A 436 22.70 10.73 5.28
C PHE A 436 22.51 11.65 4.06
N MET A 437 22.87 12.94 4.20
CA MET A 437 22.81 13.94 3.13
C MET A 437 23.75 13.65 1.96
N MET A 438 24.99 13.20 2.22
CA MET A 438 25.93 12.85 1.15
C MET A 438 25.42 11.71 0.24
N GLY A 439 24.58 10.81 0.75
CA GLY A 439 23.93 9.78 -0.08
C GLY A 439 22.80 10.36 -0.96
N TYR A 440 22.17 11.44 -0.54
CA TYR A 440 20.99 12.01 -1.19
C TYR A 440 21.34 12.96 -2.34
N THR A 441 22.36 13.81 -2.18
CA THR A 441 22.81 14.74 -3.24
C THR A 441 23.56 14.05 -4.38
N VAL A 442 24.36 13.02 -4.10
CA VAL A 442 25.11 12.28 -5.13
C VAL A 442 24.17 11.50 -6.06
N THR A 443 23.08 10.95 -5.52
CA THR A 443 22.07 10.22 -6.29
C THR A 443 21.27 11.16 -7.20
N ARG A 444 20.94 12.37 -6.72
CA ARG A 444 20.16 13.36 -7.49
C ARG A 444 20.98 14.04 -8.59
N MET A 445 22.28 14.27 -8.38
CA MET A 445 23.15 14.84 -9.42
C MET A 445 23.44 13.84 -10.57
N ARG A 446 23.56 12.53 -10.30
CA ARG A 446 23.78 11.54 -11.35
C ARG A 446 22.57 11.33 -12.27
N SER A 447 21.35 11.49 -11.76
CA SER A 447 20.12 11.41 -12.57
C SER A 447 19.94 12.53 -13.61
N ARG A 448 20.71 13.63 -13.50
CA ARG A 448 20.64 14.79 -14.43
C ARG A 448 21.77 14.85 -15.44
N ILE A 449 22.76 13.95 -15.37
CA ILE A 449 23.97 14.00 -16.22
C ILE A 449 23.88 13.03 -17.43
N ASN A 450 22.98 12.04 -17.42
CA ASN A 450 22.83 11.07 -18.52
C ASN A 450 21.56 11.29 -19.34
N THR A 451 21.33 12.51 -19.81
CA THR A 451 20.41 12.77 -20.93
C THR A 451 21.23 13.39 -22.07
N PRO A 452 21.49 12.68 -23.19
CA PRO A 452 22.12 13.32 -24.33
C PRO A 452 21.20 14.39 -24.90
N ARG A 453 21.68 15.64 -24.86
CA ARG A 453 21.12 16.80 -25.55
C ARG A 453 21.18 16.56 -27.06
N THR A 454 20.05 16.27 -27.70
CA THR A 454 19.90 16.49 -29.13
C THR A 454 19.70 17.99 -29.38
N LEU A 455 20.63 18.56 -30.13
CA LEU A 455 20.65 19.94 -30.60
C LEU A 455 19.49 20.20 -31.56
N MET A 456 18.74 21.28 -31.35
CA MET A 456 18.08 22.01 -32.43
C MET A 456 18.50 23.49 -32.33
N SER A 457 19.17 23.95 -33.39
CA SER A 457 19.49 25.35 -33.69
C SER A 457 18.33 25.99 -34.47
N PRO A 458 18.23 27.33 -34.58
CA PRO A 458 16.96 28.05 -34.59
C PRO A 458 16.57 28.69 -35.92
N ALA A 459 15.34 29.24 -35.89
CA ALA A 459 14.77 30.31 -36.71
C ALA A 459 14.05 29.91 -38.01
N ALA A 460 12.74 30.18 -38.03
CA ALA A 460 12.15 31.11 -39.00
C ALA A 460 10.83 31.65 -38.44
N ALA A 461 10.77 32.96 -38.28
CA ALA A 461 9.56 33.72 -38.01
C ALA A 461 8.66 33.70 -39.25
N MET A 462 7.34 33.54 -39.08
CA MET A 462 6.38 34.23 -39.93
C MET A 462 5.04 34.39 -39.20
N GLU A 463 4.68 35.66 -39.00
CA GLU A 463 3.31 36.10 -38.71
C GLU A 463 2.34 35.57 -39.76
N THR A 464 1.10 35.26 -39.38
CA THR A 464 -0.12 35.88 -39.93
C THR A 464 -1.40 35.28 -39.36
N ARG A 465 -2.09 36.13 -38.58
CA ARG A 465 -3.55 36.38 -38.44
C ARG A 465 -4.59 35.25 -38.18
N PRO A 466 -5.60 35.56 -37.33
CA PRO A 466 -6.73 34.67 -36.98
C PRO A 466 -7.95 34.89 -37.89
N TYR A 467 -8.90 33.94 -37.90
CA TYR A 467 -10.36 34.11 -38.09
C TYR A 467 -11.06 32.75 -38.35
N PRO A 468 -12.41 32.61 -38.30
CA PRO A 468 -13.45 33.11 -37.37
C PRO A 468 -14.31 31.97 -36.77
N ARG A 469 -15.20 32.36 -35.84
CA ARG A 469 -16.44 31.65 -35.46
C ARG A 469 -17.46 31.57 -36.60
N ALA A 470 -18.23 30.48 -36.63
CA ALA A 470 -19.61 30.33 -37.11
C ALA A 470 -19.96 28.82 -36.96
N ILE A 471 -21.08 28.34 -36.41
CA ILE A 471 -22.36 28.87 -35.90
C ILE A 471 -22.76 28.03 -34.69
#